data_AF-A0A9Q8JIN1-F1
#
_entry.id   AF-A0A9Q8JIN1-F1
#
_cell.length_a   1.000
_cell.length_b   1.000
_cell.length_c   1.000
_cell.angle_alpha   90.00
_cell.angle_beta   90.00
_cell.angle_gamma   90.00
#
_symmetry.space_group_name_H-M   'P 1'
#
loop_
_entity.id
_entity.type
_entity.pdbx_description
1 polymer ?
#
loop_
_entity_poly.entity_id
_entity_poly.type
_entity_poly.pdbx_seq_one_letter_code
_entity_poly.pdbx_strand_id
1 'polypeptide(L)'
;MKKVTKVTRQRKPGRYNVYLDDEFALAVDEKILIKYNLFKDTELSDEDLKKIEDAEFEQKAYTKALVYATGRMRSKMQVIIKLKENEFPGIVIAHVIDRLEAANVIDDARFAEEYVRSAIHSGKLGPRGVRTKLQQLGVDKYLIEDALVEYDEDDQVAQLDEKVEKLMQKYVRQAHFMAEQKTKQKLAQLGYDSKLVVAALKRYEAENETDTDQEWENLDRDASSAANLYRQYEGWEFKKRVKAAMFRKGYDLSLVDKWIKQNESEM
;
A
#
# COMPACT_ATOMS: atom_id res chain seq x y z
N MET A 1 -39.65 -33.57 18.28
CA MET A 1 -39.01 -34.00 17.03
C MET A 1 -39.93 -33.54 15.91
N LYS A 2 -39.41 -32.76 14.97
CA LYS A 2 -40.14 -32.29 13.79
C LYS A 2 -39.65 -33.06 12.57
N LYS A 3 -40.52 -33.30 11.59
CA LYS A 3 -40.18 -34.17 10.44
C LYS A 3 -40.03 -33.36 9.15
N VAL A 4 -38.97 -33.61 8.39
CA VAL A 4 -38.78 -33.00 7.07
C VAL A 4 -39.84 -33.53 6.10
N THR A 5 -40.78 -32.66 5.72
CA THR A 5 -41.86 -33.03 4.78
C THR A 5 -41.51 -32.69 3.33
N LYS A 6 -40.71 -31.63 3.12
CA LYS A 6 -40.39 -31.13 1.78
C LYS A 6 -39.05 -30.40 1.73
N VAL A 7 -38.34 -30.56 0.61
CA VAL A 7 -37.13 -29.80 0.28
C VAL A 7 -37.27 -29.24 -1.12
N THR A 8 -37.05 -27.94 -1.31
CA THR A 8 -37.14 -27.29 -2.63
C THR A 8 -35.89 -26.48 -2.94
N ARG A 9 -35.51 -26.44 -4.23
CA ARG A 9 -34.42 -25.59 -4.72
C ARG A 9 -34.86 -24.12 -4.74
N GLN A 10 -33.99 -23.21 -4.31
CA GLN A 10 -34.19 -21.77 -4.47
C GLN A 10 -33.75 -21.31 -5.86
N ARG A 11 -34.07 -20.04 -6.20
CA ARG A 11 -33.57 -19.40 -7.44
C ARG A 11 -32.05 -19.28 -7.49
N LYS A 12 -31.42 -19.05 -6.33
CA LYS A 12 -29.96 -19.03 -6.22
C LYS A 12 -29.43 -20.47 -6.26
N PRO A 13 -28.52 -20.82 -7.19
CA PRO A 13 -27.94 -22.15 -7.26
C PRO A 13 -27.28 -22.57 -5.94
N GLY A 14 -27.38 -23.86 -5.61
CA GLY A 14 -26.81 -24.43 -4.38
C GLY A 14 -27.53 -24.06 -3.09
N ARG A 15 -28.73 -23.47 -3.16
CA ARG A 15 -29.55 -23.09 -1.98
C ARG A 15 -30.87 -23.83 -1.97
N TYR A 16 -31.29 -24.29 -0.80
CA TYR A 16 -32.50 -25.10 -0.62
C TYR A 16 -33.34 -24.61 0.56
N ASN A 17 -34.67 -24.70 0.42
CA ASN A 17 -35.63 -24.50 1.50
C ASN A 17 -36.02 -25.86 2.08
N VAL A 18 -35.98 -25.99 3.40
CA VAL A 18 -36.39 -27.19 4.14
C VAL A 18 -37.67 -26.87 4.92
N TYR A 19 -38.68 -27.73 4.76
CA TYR A 19 -39.97 -27.63 5.43
C TYR A 19 -40.10 -28.75 6.46
N LEU A 20 -40.51 -28.39 7.67
CA LEU A 20 -40.78 -29.32 8.76
C LEU A 20 -42.26 -29.28 9.08
N ASP A 21 -42.90 -30.45 9.12
CA ASP A 21 -44.34 -30.57 9.38
C ASP A 21 -45.18 -29.61 8.50
N ASP A 22 -44.80 -29.50 7.22
CA ASP A 22 -45.37 -28.61 6.18
C ASP A 22 -45.21 -27.10 6.38
N GLU A 23 -44.46 -26.68 7.40
CA GLU A 23 -44.07 -25.29 7.63
C GLU A 23 -42.64 -25.01 7.18
N PHE A 24 -42.37 -23.81 6.65
CA PHE A 24 -40.99 -23.42 6.33
C PHE A 24 -40.18 -23.32 7.62
N ALA A 25 -39.06 -24.05 7.69
CA ALA A 25 -38.22 -24.08 8.87
C ALA A 25 -36.89 -23.36 8.63
N LEU A 26 -36.14 -23.71 7.59
CA LEU A 26 -34.82 -23.14 7.34
C LEU A 26 -34.42 -23.13 5.85
N ALA A 27 -33.48 -22.24 5.52
CA ALA A 27 -32.88 -22.13 4.20
C ALA A 27 -31.37 -22.41 4.28
N VAL A 28 -30.91 -23.47 3.63
CA VAL A 28 -29.55 -24.01 3.77
C VAL A 28 -28.77 -24.05 2.46
N ASP A 29 -27.44 -24.00 2.59
CA ASP A 29 -26.50 -24.33 1.54
C ASP A 29 -26.53 -25.85 1.22
N GLU A 30 -26.25 -26.21 -0.03
CA GLU A 30 -26.19 -27.60 -0.49
C GLU A 30 -25.27 -28.47 0.38
N LYS A 31 -24.13 -27.94 0.83
CA LYS A 31 -23.22 -28.69 1.71
C LYS A 31 -23.86 -29.01 3.06
N ILE A 32 -24.67 -28.10 3.60
CA ILE A 32 -25.37 -28.29 4.87
C ILE A 32 -26.52 -29.27 4.70
N LEU A 33 -27.28 -29.16 3.61
CA LEU A 33 -28.32 -30.13 3.25
C LEU A 33 -27.78 -31.57 3.25
N ILE A 34 -26.63 -31.78 2.61
CA ILE A 34 -25.97 -33.10 2.51
C ILE A 34 -25.39 -33.52 3.87
N LYS A 35 -24.65 -32.63 4.55
CA LYS A 35 -23.95 -32.93 5.82
C LYS A 35 -24.91 -33.42 6.91
N TYR A 36 -26.09 -32.81 7.01
CA TYR A 36 -27.10 -33.17 8.02
C TYR A 36 -28.19 -34.09 7.46
N ASN A 37 -28.02 -34.62 6.24
CA ASN A 37 -28.94 -35.55 5.61
C ASN A 37 -30.39 -35.05 5.62
N LEU A 38 -30.60 -33.77 5.31
CA LEU A 38 -31.90 -33.08 5.42
C LEU A 38 -32.83 -33.47 4.26
N PHE A 39 -33.13 -34.75 4.13
CA PHE A 39 -34.02 -35.29 3.12
C PHE A 39 -35.39 -35.58 3.71
N LYS A 40 -36.37 -35.82 2.82
CA LYS A 40 -37.73 -36.18 3.23
C LYS A 40 -37.69 -37.33 4.23
N ASP A 41 -38.54 -37.22 5.24
CA ASP A 41 -38.70 -38.18 6.34
C ASP A 41 -37.61 -38.16 7.43
N THR A 42 -36.64 -37.25 7.35
CA THR A 42 -35.67 -37.04 8.43
C THR A 42 -36.33 -36.38 9.64
N GLU A 43 -36.12 -36.91 10.84
CA GLU A 43 -36.58 -36.32 12.09
C GLU A 43 -35.48 -35.48 12.72
N LEU A 44 -35.84 -34.27 13.18
CA LEU A 44 -34.92 -33.32 13.78
C LEU A 44 -35.43 -32.89 15.15
N SER A 45 -34.54 -32.89 16.14
CA SER A 45 -34.77 -32.25 17.43
C SER A 45 -34.51 -30.74 17.34
N ASP A 46 -34.95 -29.97 18.34
CA ASP A 46 -34.61 -28.54 18.42
C ASP A 46 -33.10 -28.31 18.58
N GLU A 47 -32.39 -29.27 19.18
CA GLU A 47 -30.93 -29.25 19.26
C GLU A 47 -30.27 -29.46 17.90
N ASP A 48 -30.82 -30.35 17.06
CA ASP A 48 -30.33 -30.54 15.69
C ASP A 48 -30.56 -29.30 14.84
N LEU A 49 -31.74 -28.66 14.98
CA LEU A 49 -32.03 -27.42 14.28
C LEU A 49 -31.04 -26.32 14.62
N LYS A 50 -30.72 -26.15 15.91
CA LYS A 50 -29.71 -25.18 16.35
C LYS A 50 -28.33 -25.48 15.77
N LYS A 51 -27.90 -26.75 15.77
CA LYS A 51 -26.64 -27.17 15.14
C LYS A 51 -26.60 -26.89 13.64
N ILE A 52 -27.72 -27.08 12.95
CA ILE A 52 -27.84 -26.81 11.52
C ILE A 52 -27.80 -25.30 11.25
N GLU A 53 -28.49 -24.50 12.06
CA GLU A 53 -28.46 -23.03 11.96
C GLU A 53 -27.05 -22.48 12.16
N ASP A 54 -26.34 -22.94 13.18
CA ASP A 54 -24.94 -22.56 13.45
C ASP A 54 -24.02 -22.96 12.27
N ALA A 55 -24.20 -24.17 11.75
CA ALA A 55 -23.41 -24.65 10.60
C ALA A 55 -23.72 -23.88 9.31
N GLU A 56 -24.99 -23.54 9.06
CA GLU A 56 -25.40 -22.69 7.94
C GLU A 56 -24.84 -21.27 8.07
N PHE A 57 -24.80 -20.73 9.29
CA PHE A 57 -24.21 -19.42 9.55
C PHE A 57 -22.70 -19.43 9.29
N GLU A 58 -21.97 -20.45 9.76
CA GLU A 58 -20.54 -20.62 9.45
C GLU A 58 -20.32 -20.81 7.94
N GLN A 59 -21.17 -21.58 7.25
CA GLN A 59 -21.07 -21.82 5.82
C GLN A 59 -21.30 -20.55 4.99
N LYS A 60 -22.18 -19.65 5.44
CA LYS A 60 -22.34 -18.31 4.85
C LYS A 60 -21.06 -17.49 5.01
N ALA A 61 -20.45 -17.49 6.20
CA ALA A 61 -19.18 -16.80 6.46
C ALA A 61 -18.06 -17.34 5.56
N TYR A 62 -17.91 -18.67 5.49
CA TYR A 62 -16.94 -19.35 4.64
C TYR A 62 -17.10 -18.98 3.17
N THR A 63 -18.32 -19.06 2.64
CA THR A 63 -18.60 -18.73 1.23
C THR A 63 -18.24 -17.28 0.90
N LYS A 64 -18.52 -16.36 1.83
CA LYS A 64 -18.21 -14.94 1.67
C LYS A 64 -16.70 -14.68 1.67
N ALA A 65 -15.98 -15.29 2.60
CA ALA A 65 -14.53 -15.20 2.67
C ALA A 65 -13.84 -15.84 1.45
N LEU A 66 -14.34 -16.99 1.01
CA LEU A 66 -13.85 -17.69 -0.17
C LEU A 66 -13.91 -16.79 -1.42
N VAL A 67 -15.08 -16.23 -1.72
CA VAL A 67 -15.26 -15.32 -2.86
C VAL A 67 -14.32 -14.11 -2.77
N TYR A 68 -14.14 -13.55 -1.57
CA TYR A 68 -13.25 -12.41 -1.36
C TYR A 68 -11.76 -12.76 -1.58
N ALA A 69 -11.33 -13.94 -1.11
CA ALA A 69 -9.95 -14.41 -1.21
C ALA A 69 -9.59 -14.94 -2.61
N THR A 70 -10.56 -15.48 -3.37
CA THR A 70 -10.31 -15.99 -4.73
C THR A 70 -10.38 -14.91 -5.81
N GLY A 71 -11.07 -13.79 -5.57
CA GLY A 71 -11.16 -12.71 -6.55
C GLY A 71 -9.84 -11.95 -6.75
N ARG A 72 -9.02 -11.88 -5.70
CA ARG A 72 -7.64 -11.38 -5.71
C ARG A 72 -6.94 -11.95 -4.48
N MET A 73 -5.66 -12.27 -4.60
CA MET A 73 -4.84 -12.68 -3.46
C MET A 73 -4.99 -11.73 -2.26
N ARG A 74 -5.23 -12.30 -1.08
CA ARG A 74 -5.42 -11.59 0.19
C ARG A 74 -4.52 -12.19 1.26
N SER A 75 -4.09 -11.35 2.19
CA SER A 75 -3.55 -11.81 3.48
C SER A 75 -4.68 -12.31 4.40
N LYS A 76 -4.31 -13.15 5.37
CA LYS A 76 -5.18 -13.62 6.45
C LYS A 76 -5.88 -12.46 7.17
N MET A 77 -5.13 -11.42 7.53
CA MET A 77 -5.67 -10.24 8.21
C MET A 77 -6.76 -9.54 7.39
N GLN A 78 -6.58 -9.40 6.08
CA GLN A 78 -7.59 -8.79 5.22
C GLN A 78 -8.90 -9.59 5.22
N VAL A 79 -8.81 -10.93 5.20
CA VAL A 79 -10.00 -11.79 5.28
C VAL A 79 -10.69 -11.67 6.64
N ILE A 80 -9.92 -11.62 7.73
CA ILE A 80 -10.44 -11.40 9.09
C ILE A 80 -11.17 -10.06 9.17
N ILE A 81 -10.55 -8.96 8.73
CA ILE A 81 -11.18 -7.63 8.70
C ILE A 81 -12.46 -7.69 7.87
N LYS A 82 -12.43 -8.36 6.72
CA LYS A 82 -13.61 -8.47 5.86
C LYS A 82 -14.76 -9.20 6.55
N LEU A 83 -14.48 -10.27 7.29
CA LEU A 83 -15.53 -10.98 8.02
C LEU A 83 -16.05 -10.17 9.21
N LYS A 84 -15.18 -9.43 9.92
CA LYS A 84 -15.60 -8.53 11.01
C LYS A 84 -16.51 -7.41 10.52
N GLU A 85 -16.21 -6.79 9.37
CA GLU A 85 -17.08 -5.79 8.73
C GLU A 85 -18.48 -6.33 8.39
N ASN A 86 -18.61 -7.66 8.28
CA ASN A 86 -19.87 -8.34 8.00
C ASN A 86 -20.47 -8.98 9.27
N GLU A 87 -20.03 -8.51 10.44
CA GLU A 87 -20.60 -8.83 11.75
C GLU A 87 -20.53 -10.32 12.13
N PHE A 88 -19.59 -11.06 11.55
CA PHE A 88 -19.33 -12.43 11.98
C PHE A 88 -18.59 -12.46 13.33
N PRO A 89 -19.02 -13.30 14.30
CA PRO A 89 -18.34 -13.46 15.58
C PRO A 89 -16.92 -14.02 15.43
N GLY A 90 -16.02 -13.65 16.34
CA GLY A 90 -14.61 -14.06 16.29
C GLY A 90 -14.39 -15.57 16.21
N ILE A 91 -15.23 -16.37 16.89
CA ILE A 91 -15.14 -17.84 16.84
C ILE A 91 -15.44 -18.40 15.44
N VAL A 92 -16.44 -17.85 14.75
CA VAL A 92 -16.81 -18.24 13.38
C VAL A 92 -15.70 -17.81 12.42
N ILE A 93 -15.12 -16.62 12.64
CA ILE A 93 -13.99 -16.14 11.83
C ILE A 93 -12.79 -17.08 11.96
N ALA A 94 -12.43 -17.50 13.17
CA ALA A 94 -11.32 -18.42 13.39
C ALA A 94 -11.52 -19.73 12.60
N HIS A 95 -12.69 -20.37 12.74
CA HIS A 95 -13.01 -21.60 12.00
C HIS A 95 -12.96 -21.41 10.47
N VAL A 96 -13.47 -20.29 9.97
CA VAL A 96 -13.45 -19.99 8.54
C VAL A 96 -12.02 -19.82 8.05
N ILE A 97 -11.17 -19.14 8.80
CA ILE A 97 -9.75 -18.95 8.47
C ILE A 97 -9.03 -20.29 8.43
N ASP A 98 -9.19 -21.13 9.44
CA ASP A 98 -8.57 -22.47 9.48
C ASP A 98 -8.99 -23.31 8.27
N ARG A 99 -10.27 -23.24 7.89
CA ARG A 99 -10.79 -23.94 6.69
C ARG A 99 -10.20 -23.39 5.39
N LEU A 100 -9.95 -22.09 5.29
CA LEU A 100 -9.36 -21.48 4.09
C LEU A 100 -7.87 -21.78 3.98
N GLU A 101 -7.15 -21.81 5.09
CA GLU A 101 -5.74 -22.21 5.16
C GLU A 101 -5.58 -23.69 4.80
N ALA A 102 -6.41 -24.58 5.38
CA ALA A 102 -6.40 -26.00 5.04
C ALA A 102 -6.73 -26.28 3.56
N ALA A 103 -7.48 -25.39 2.91
CA ALA A 103 -7.79 -25.46 1.49
C ALA A 103 -6.76 -24.73 0.60
N ASN A 104 -5.67 -24.19 1.16
CA ASN A 104 -4.64 -23.39 0.48
C ASN A 104 -5.19 -22.16 -0.28
N VAL A 105 -6.35 -21.66 0.15
CA VAL A 105 -6.99 -20.48 -0.44
C VAL A 105 -6.29 -19.20 0.02
N ILE A 106 -5.94 -19.14 1.30
CA ILE A 106 -5.11 -18.08 1.87
C ILE A 106 -3.79 -18.66 2.37
N ASP A 107 -2.73 -17.91 2.14
CA ASP A 107 -1.36 -18.27 2.46
C ASP A 107 -0.55 -16.98 2.55
N ASP A 108 -0.17 -16.59 3.78
CA ASP A 108 0.55 -15.34 4.02
C ASP A 108 2.01 -15.39 3.53
N ALA A 109 2.62 -16.58 3.44
CA ALA A 109 3.98 -16.74 2.91
C ALA A 109 3.96 -16.45 1.41
N ARG A 110 3.08 -17.15 0.67
CA ARG A 110 2.88 -16.92 -0.76
C ARG A 110 2.41 -15.49 -1.06
N PHE A 111 1.58 -14.91 -0.18
CA PHE A 111 1.17 -13.52 -0.31
C PHE A 111 2.34 -12.55 -0.19
N ALA A 112 3.26 -12.79 0.75
CA ALA A 112 4.46 -11.95 0.94
C ALA A 112 5.38 -12.01 -0.29
N GLU A 113 5.67 -13.20 -0.80
CA GLU A 113 6.48 -13.42 -2.00
C GLU A 113 5.93 -12.66 -3.21
N GLU A 114 4.65 -12.86 -3.55
CA GLU A 114 4.02 -12.19 -4.69
C GLU A 114 3.96 -10.67 -4.51
N TYR A 115 3.80 -10.21 -3.27
CA TYR A 115 3.84 -8.79 -2.96
C TYR A 115 5.24 -8.19 -3.20
N VAL A 116 6.30 -8.88 -2.78
CA VAL A 116 7.69 -8.48 -3.01
C VAL A 116 7.99 -8.45 -4.51
N ARG A 117 7.68 -9.53 -5.25
CA ARG A 117 7.83 -9.57 -6.72
C ARG A 117 7.14 -8.41 -7.42
N SER A 118 5.91 -8.11 -7.02
CA SER A 118 5.18 -6.96 -7.55
C SER A 118 5.85 -5.63 -7.21
N ALA A 119 6.43 -5.50 -6.02
CA ALA A 119 7.18 -4.31 -5.62
C ALA A 119 8.49 -4.14 -6.40
N ILE A 120 9.23 -5.23 -6.64
CA ILE A 120 10.42 -5.26 -7.50
C ILE A 120 10.03 -4.81 -8.91
N HIS A 121 9.04 -5.45 -9.52
CA HIS A 121 8.64 -5.14 -10.90
C HIS A 121 8.11 -3.72 -11.07
N SER A 122 7.33 -3.21 -10.11
CA SER A 122 6.75 -1.87 -10.19
C SER A 122 7.69 -0.76 -9.73
N GLY A 123 8.73 -1.12 -8.97
CA GLY A 123 9.61 -0.21 -8.25
C GLY A 123 8.89 0.82 -7.38
N LYS A 124 7.64 0.61 -6.94
CA LYS A 124 6.90 1.67 -6.23
C LYS A 124 7.39 1.89 -4.80
N LEU A 125 8.00 0.87 -4.19
CA LEU A 125 8.46 0.86 -2.81
C LEU A 125 9.86 0.23 -2.75
N GLY A 126 10.71 0.79 -1.91
CA GLY A 126 11.95 0.14 -1.50
C GLY A 126 11.67 -0.93 -0.43
N PRO A 127 12.67 -1.75 -0.07
CA PRO A 127 12.48 -2.90 0.83
C PRO A 127 11.85 -2.54 2.18
N ARG A 128 12.20 -1.39 2.78
CA ARG A 128 11.59 -0.96 4.04
C ARG A 128 10.12 -0.60 3.87
N GLY A 129 9.77 0.02 2.74
CA GLY A 129 8.39 0.37 2.41
C GLY A 129 7.54 -0.88 2.21
N VAL A 130 8.09 -1.88 1.52
CA VAL A 130 7.48 -3.21 1.35
C VAL A 130 7.26 -3.89 2.70
N ARG A 131 8.31 -3.93 3.55
CA ARG A 131 8.24 -4.47 4.92
C ARG A 131 7.11 -3.82 5.71
N THR A 132 7.07 -2.49 5.79
CA THR A 132 6.03 -1.76 6.51
C THR A 132 4.65 -2.07 5.96
N LYS A 133 4.51 -2.22 4.63
CA LYS A 133 3.21 -2.48 4.04
C LYS A 133 2.72 -3.90 4.32
N LEU A 134 3.59 -4.90 4.28
CA LEU A 134 3.27 -6.27 4.66
C LEU A 134 2.93 -6.39 6.15
N GLN A 135 3.63 -5.68 7.02
CA GLN A 135 3.30 -5.61 8.46
C GLN A 135 1.91 -5.00 8.69
N GLN A 136 1.55 -3.92 7.98
CA GLN A 136 0.20 -3.35 8.04
C GLN A 136 -0.88 -4.32 7.54
N LEU A 137 -0.50 -5.25 6.66
CA LEU A 137 -1.35 -6.32 6.16
C LEU A 137 -1.32 -7.56 7.06
N GLY A 138 -0.68 -7.48 8.23
CA GLY A 138 -0.69 -8.52 9.26
C GLY A 138 0.16 -9.75 8.92
N VAL A 139 1.08 -9.64 7.95
CA VAL A 139 2.00 -10.73 7.62
C VAL A 139 3.07 -10.85 8.70
N ASP A 140 3.39 -12.09 9.08
CA ASP A 140 4.42 -12.36 10.09
C ASP A 140 5.80 -11.86 9.67
N LYS A 141 6.58 -11.39 10.65
CA LYS A 141 7.90 -10.80 10.40
C LYS A 141 8.85 -11.76 9.69
N TYR A 142 8.87 -13.05 10.06
CA TYR A 142 9.79 -14.01 9.46
C TYR A 142 9.46 -14.25 7.98
N LEU A 143 8.18 -14.39 7.64
CA LEU A 143 7.72 -14.50 6.24
C LEU A 143 8.10 -13.27 5.41
N ILE A 144 8.05 -12.08 6.02
CA ILE A 144 8.44 -10.84 5.36
C ILE A 144 9.95 -10.83 5.07
N GLU A 145 10.78 -11.17 6.06
CA GLU A 145 12.23 -11.19 5.86
C GLU A 145 12.63 -12.26 4.83
N ASP A 146 12.00 -13.44 4.86
CA ASP A 146 12.23 -14.51 3.88
C ASP A 146 11.88 -14.06 2.46
N ALA A 147 10.71 -13.44 2.26
CA ALA A 147 10.30 -12.93 0.96
C ALA A 147 11.20 -11.77 0.47
N LEU A 148 11.69 -10.92 1.37
CA LEU A 148 12.55 -9.79 1.01
C LEU A 148 13.95 -10.19 0.55
N VAL A 149 14.36 -11.45 0.74
CA VAL A 149 15.63 -11.97 0.18
C VAL A 149 15.62 -11.91 -1.35
N GLU A 150 14.46 -12.03 -2.00
CA GLU A 150 14.31 -11.90 -3.45
C GLU A 150 14.55 -10.46 -3.95
N TYR A 151 14.45 -9.45 -3.07
CA TYR A 151 14.65 -8.04 -3.44
C TYR A 151 16.10 -7.63 -3.19
N ASP A 152 16.97 -7.99 -4.13
CA ASP A 152 18.40 -7.75 -4.03
C ASP A 152 18.79 -6.28 -4.19
N GLU A 153 20.08 -5.99 -4.02
CA GLU A 153 20.61 -4.63 -4.14
C GLU A 153 20.64 -4.14 -5.59
N ASP A 154 20.81 -5.03 -6.57
CA ASP A 154 20.91 -4.68 -7.99
C ASP A 154 19.57 -4.16 -8.51
N ASP A 155 18.46 -4.83 -8.15
CA ASP A 155 17.10 -4.37 -8.41
C ASP A 155 16.83 -2.99 -7.79
N GLN A 156 17.30 -2.78 -6.55
CA GLN A 156 17.14 -1.50 -5.87
C GLN A 156 17.94 -0.39 -6.56
N VAL A 157 19.16 -0.68 -6.98
CA VAL A 157 20.04 0.26 -7.69
C VAL A 157 19.41 0.68 -9.01
N ALA A 158 18.98 -0.27 -9.83
CA ALA A 158 18.35 0.01 -11.12
C ALA A 158 17.09 0.90 -10.98
N GLN A 159 16.23 0.59 -10.00
CA GLN A 159 15.05 1.41 -9.73
C GLN A 159 15.38 2.79 -9.15
N LEU A 160 16.42 2.89 -8.32
CA LEU A 160 16.85 4.16 -7.75
C LEU A 160 17.39 5.10 -8.82
N ASP A 161 18.20 4.60 -9.75
CA ASP A 161 18.77 5.40 -10.82
C ASP A 161 17.66 6.02 -11.70
N GLU A 162 16.68 5.21 -12.12
CA GLU A 162 15.51 5.70 -12.87
C GLU A 162 14.69 6.75 -12.09
N LYS A 163 14.53 6.56 -10.78
CA LYS A 163 13.74 7.49 -9.95
C LYS A 163 14.47 8.77 -9.65
N VAL A 164 15.77 8.69 -9.39
CA VAL A 164 16.59 9.86 -9.13
C VAL A 164 16.55 10.76 -10.36
N GLU A 165 16.76 10.21 -11.55
CA GLU A 165 16.66 10.97 -12.80
C GLU A 165 15.31 11.69 -12.91
N LYS A 166 14.20 10.96 -12.78
CA LYS A 166 12.84 11.53 -12.88
C LYS A 166 12.56 12.60 -11.81
N LEU A 167 13.03 12.41 -10.59
CA LEU A 167 12.80 13.35 -9.49
C LEU A 167 13.67 14.60 -9.63
N MET A 168 14.93 14.45 -10.05
CA MET A 168 15.82 15.58 -10.31
C MET A 168 15.31 16.42 -11.48
N GLN A 169 14.89 15.79 -12.59
CA GLN A 169 14.22 16.48 -13.70
C GLN A 169 12.92 17.19 -13.25
N LYS A 170 12.13 16.55 -12.39
CA LYS A 170 10.91 17.16 -11.83
C LYS A 170 11.21 18.40 -10.99
N TYR A 171 12.33 18.42 -10.28
CA TYR A 171 12.74 19.51 -9.41
C TYR A 171 13.77 20.45 -10.04
N VAL A 172 14.02 20.33 -11.35
CA VAL A 172 15.04 21.11 -12.10
C VAL A 172 14.90 22.61 -11.96
N ARG A 173 13.69 23.13 -11.69
CA ARG A 173 13.45 24.57 -11.49
C ARG A 173 13.74 25.06 -10.07
N GLN A 174 14.30 24.24 -9.20
CA GLN A 174 14.67 24.62 -7.84
C GLN A 174 16.19 24.64 -7.72
N ALA A 175 16.72 25.30 -6.69
CA ALA A 175 18.13 25.18 -6.35
C ALA A 175 18.53 23.71 -6.26
N HIS A 176 19.68 23.34 -6.83
CA HIS A 176 20.17 21.97 -6.89
C HIS A 176 20.10 21.26 -5.52
N PHE A 177 20.56 21.95 -4.48
CA PHE A 177 20.50 21.44 -3.11
C PHE A 177 19.07 21.08 -2.67
N MET A 178 18.08 21.90 -2.99
CA MET A 178 16.68 21.61 -2.65
C MET A 178 16.10 20.47 -3.48
N ALA A 179 16.49 20.36 -4.76
CA ALA A 179 16.11 19.24 -5.60
C ALA A 179 16.63 17.92 -5.00
N GLU A 180 17.91 17.85 -4.65
CA GLU A 180 18.50 16.70 -3.95
C GLU A 180 17.79 16.38 -2.64
N GLN A 181 17.55 17.37 -1.77
CA GLN A 181 16.91 17.14 -0.47
C GLN A 181 15.49 16.58 -0.65
N LYS A 182 14.71 17.10 -1.59
CA LYS A 182 13.37 16.57 -1.90
C LYS A 182 13.42 15.17 -2.48
N THR A 183 14.39 14.88 -3.35
CA THR A 183 14.62 13.54 -3.90
C THR A 183 14.95 12.56 -2.78
N LYS A 184 15.92 12.87 -1.90
CA LYS A 184 16.28 12.08 -0.71
C LYS A 184 15.07 11.83 0.18
N GLN A 185 14.30 12.88 0.50
CA GLN A 185 13.10 12.77 1.33
C GLN A 185 12.05 11.85 0.68
N LYS A 186 11.81 12.01 -0.62
CA LYS A 186 10.82 11.20 -1.34
C LYS A 186 11.21 9.73 -1.36
N LEU A 187 12.47 9.42 -1.65
CA LEU A 187 12.96 8.04 -1.70
C LEU A 187 13.00 7.39 -0.30
N ALA A 188 13.33 8.15 0.74
CA ALA A 188 13.22 7.69 2.12
C ALA A 188 11.77 7.35 2.51
N GLN A 189 10.78 8.16 2.08
CA GLN A 189 9.36 7.86 2.28
C GLN A 189 8.90 6.59 1.55
N LEU A 190 9.52 6.28 0.40
CA LEU A 190 9.27 5.02 -0.32
C LEU A 190 9.99 3.82 0.33
N GLY A 191 10.89 4.06 1.28
CA GLY A 191 11.56 3.04 2.07
C GLY A 191 12.85 2.49 1.46
N TYR A 192 13.52 3.25 0.60
CA TYR A 192 14.87 2.92 0.15
C TYR A 192 15.91 3.23 1.25
N ASP A 193 17.03 2.50 1.23
CA ASP A 193 18.13 2.77 2.14
C ASP A 193 18.84 4.09 1.79
N SER A 194 19.17 4.88 2.81
CA SER A 194 19.80 6.19 2.64
C SER A 194 21.15 6.11 1.91
N LYS A 195 21.94 5.05 2.16
CA LYS A 195 23.25 4.90 1.50
C LYS A 195 23.09 4.66 0.01
N LEU A 196 22.14 3.82 -0.40
CA LEU A 196 21.85 3.56 -1.81
C LEU A 196 21.29 4.81 -2.51
N VAL A 197 20.42 5.56 -1.84
CA VAL A 197 19.89 6.83 -2.38
C VAL A 197 21.02 7.84 -2.62
N VAL A 198 21.95 7.99 -1.66
CA VAL A 198 23.11 8.89 -1.82
C VAL A 198 24.03 8.40 -2.94
N ALA A 199 24.24 7.10 -3.08
CA ALA A 199 25.05 6.54 -4.16
C ALA A 199 24.40 6.79 -5.54
N ALA A 200 23.09 6.62 -5.66
CA ALA A 200 22.34 6.89 -6.89
C ALA A 200 22.41 8.37 -7.30
N LEU A 201 22.27 9.30 -6.34
CA LEU A 201 22.46 10.73 -6.62
C LEU A 201 23.86 11.07 -7.10
N LYS A 202 24.90 10.47 -6.50
CA LYS A 202 26.28 10.66 -6.97
C LYS A 202 26.50 10.13 -8.38
N ARG A 203 25.90 8.99 -8.73
CA ARG A 203 25.95 8.47 -10.11
C ARG A 203 25.25 9.43 -11.07
N TYR A 204 24.05 9.87 -10.71
CA TYR A 204 23.30 10.86 -11.49
C TYR A 204 24.12 12.14 -11.73
N GLU A 205 24.75 12.71 -10.69
CA GLU A 205 25.61 13.89 -10.79
C GLU A 205 26.89 13.66 -11.62
N ALA A 206 27.43 12.44 -11.62
CA ALA A 206 28.59 12.09 -12.44
C ALA A 206 28.24 11.97 -13.94
N GLU A 207 27.02 11.54 -14.25
CA GLU A 207 26.51 11.42 -15.62
C GLU A 207 25.90 12.72 -16.14
N ASN A 208 25.36 13.54 -15.25
CA ASN A 208 24.73 14.81 -15.54
C ASN A 208 25.56 15.88 -14.83
N GLU A 209 26.56 16.42 -15.53
CA GLU A 209 27.33 17.56 -15.05
C GLU A 209 26.36 18.63 -14.53
N THR A 210 26.60 19.16 -13.32
CA THR A 210 25.74 20.18 -12.75
C THR A 210 25.64 21.32 -13.74
N ASP A 211 24.46 21.49 -14.34
CA ASP A 211 24.20 22.54 -15.32
C ASP A 211 24.26 23.89 -14.58
N THR A 212 25.46 24.48 -14.59
CA THR A 212 25.73 25.75 -13.93
C THR A 212 24.89 26.86 -14.51
N ASP A 213 24.53 26.76 -15.79
CA ASP A 213 23.69 27.72 -16.47
C ASP A 213 22.25 27.58 -15.95
N GLN A 214 21.75 26.35 -15.81
CA GLN A 214 20.42 26.11 -15.24
C GLN A 214 20.30 26.54 -13.77
N GLU A 215 21.32 26.28 -12.93
CA GLU A 215 21.35 26.74 -11.54
C GLU A 215 21.38 28.27 -11.46
N TRP A 216 22.13 28.91 -12.35
CA TRP A 216 22.16 30.37 -12.47
C TRP A 216 20.82 30.94 -12.92
N GLU A 217 20.16 30.38 -13.93
CA GLU A 217 18.83 30.79 -14.38
C GLU A 217 17.78 30.68 -13.27
N ASN A 218 17.84 29.59 -12.49
CA ASN A 218 16.94 29.39 -11.36
C ASN A 218 17.15 30.45 -10.27
N LEU A 219 18.42 30.69 -9.92
CA LEU A 219 18.81 31.75 -8.99
C LEU A 219 18.34 33.10 -9.50
N ASP A 220 18.63 33.44 -10.75
CA ASP A 220 18.30 34.73 -11.33
C ASP A 220 16.80 35.03 -11.26
N ARG A 221 15.98 34.08 -11.69
CA ARG A 221 14.52 34.18 -11.59
C ARG A 221 14.04 34.40 -10.15
N ASP A 222 14.57 33.61 -9.22
CA ASP A 222 14.15 33.63 -7.82
C ASP A 222 14.64 34.89 -7.08
N ALA A 223 15.88 35.31 -7.36
CA ALA A 223 16.54 36.46 -6.78
C ALA A 223 15.94 37.75 -7.33
N SER A 224 15.65 37.84 -8.63
CA SER A 224 14.91 38.96 -9.24
C SER A 224 13.54 39.14 -8.62
N SER A 225 12.82 38.03 -8.40
CA SER A 225 11.51 38.06 -7.72
C SER A 225 11.64 38.57 -6.27
N ALA A 226 12.67 38.13 -5.55
CA ALA A 226 12.94 38.60 -4.18
C ALA A 226 13.41 40.05 -4.14
N ALA A 227 14.20 40.50 -5.11
CA ALA A 227 14.68 41.87 -5.24
C ALA A 227 13.50 42.82 -5.44
N ASN A 228 12.58 42.50 -6.35
CA ASN A 228 11.36 43.28 -6.55
C ASN A 228 10.51 43.34 -5.27
N LEU A 229 10.38 42.22 -4.53
CA LEU A 229 9.67 42.19 -3.25
C LEU A 229 10.31 43.10 -2.19
N TYR A 230 11.62 43.24 -2.19
CA TYR A 230 12.38 44.00 -1.21
C TYR A 230 12.89 45.36 -1.70
N ARG A 231 12.43 45.85 -2.87
CA ARG A 231 12.89 47.10 -3.51
C ARG A 231 12.78 48.37 -2.67
N GLN A 232 11.97 48.34 -1.61
CA GLN A 232 11.79 49.45 -0.67
C GLN A 232 12.94 49.60 0.34
N TYR A 233 13.79 48.58 0.45
CA TYR A 233 14.99 48.62 1.29
C TYR A 233 16.19 49.03 0.45
N GLU A 234 17.19 49.66 1.06
CA GLU A 234 18.39 50.12 0.38
C GLU A 234 19.66 49.50 0.97
N GLY A 235 20.73 49.49 0.17
CA GLY A 235 22.08 49.14 0.59
C GLY A 235 22.19 47.79 1.30
N TRP A 236 22.69 47.80 2.53
CA TRP A 236 22.95 46.57 3.29
C TRP A 236 21.69 45.79 3.65
N GLU A 237 20.61 46.48 4.05
CA GLU A 237 19.38 45.83 4.52
C GLU A 237 18.67 45.12 3.36
N PHE A 238 18.69 45.71 2.17
CA PHE A 238 18.25 45.07 0.94
C PHE A 238 19.02 43.76 0.68
N LYS A 239 20.36 43.85 0.61
CA LYS A 239 21.23 42.71 0.27
C LYS A 239 21.04 41.57 1.27
N LYS A 240 20.95 41.90 2.56
CA LYS A 240 20.69 40.93 3.63
C LYS A 240 19.38 40.17 3.43
N ARG A 241 18.30 40.85 3.03
CA ARG A 241 16.98 40.24 2.82
C ARG A 241 16.95 39.32 1.60
N VAL A 242 17.51 39.75 0.47
CA VAL A 242 17.63 38.91 -0.73
C VAL A 242 18.48 37.67 -0.44
N LYS A 243 19.65 37.84 0.19
CA LYS A 243 20.49 36.71 0.62
C LYS A 243 19.74 35.73 1.52
N ALA A 244 19.05 36.23 2.54
CA ALA A 244 18.28 35.37 3.44
C ALA A 244 17.15 34.63 2.71
N ALA A 245 16.50 35.25 1.72
CA ALA A 245 15.48 34.60 0.91
C ALA A 245 16.07 33.49 0.01
N MET A 246 17.19 33.74 -0.66
CA MET A 246 17.85 32.76 -1.52
C MET A 246 18.45 31.61 -0.72
N PHE A 247 19.03 31.89 0.44
CA PHE A 247 19.52 30.86 1.36
C PHE A 247 18.40 29.92 1.83
N ARG A 248 17.21 30.45 2.17
CA ARG A 248 16.05 29.61 2.52
C ARG A 248 15.54 28.78 1.34
N LYS A 249 15.77 29.25 0.11
CA LYS A 249 15.50 28.49 -1.12
C LYS A 249 16.62 27.51 -1.48
N GLY A 250 17.70 27.45 -0.69
CA GLY A 250 18.79 26.48 -0.80
C GLY A 250 19.89 26.84 -1.79
N TYR A 251 19.96 28.08 -2.26
CA TYR A 251 21.08 28.53 -3.12
C TYR A 251 22.35 28.76 -2.30
N ASP A 252 23.50 28.47 -2.91
CA ASP A 252 24.80 28.76 -2.33
C ASP A 252 25.03 30.28 -2.20
N LEU A 253 25.50 30.73 -1.03
CA LEU A 253 25.65 32.16 -0.76
C LEU A 253 26.70 32.83 -1.64
N SER A 254 27.73 32.11 -2.09
CA SER A 254 28.73 32.67 -3.00
C SER A 254 28.14 32.94 -4.38
N LEU A 255 27.19 32.11 -4.83
CA LEU A 255 26.46 32.31 -6.09
C LEU A 255 25.50 33.50 -5.97
N VAL A 256 24.79 33.59 -4.85
CA VAL A 256 23.93 34.75 -4.54
C VAL A 256 24.74 36.05 -4.48
N ASP A 257 25.95 36.00 -3.90
CA ASP A 257 26.87 37.14 -3.87
C ASP A 257 27.30 37.59 -5.26
N LYS A 258 27.58 36.65 -6.17
CA LYS A 258 27.86 36.95 -7.57
C LYS A 258 26.65 37.62 -8.24
N TRP A 259 25.46 37.08 -8.03
CA TRP A 259 24.23 37.64 -8.60
C TRP A 259 23.98 39.08 -8.14
N ILE A 260 24.14 39.35 -6.83
CA ILE A 260 23.97 40.71 -6.28
C ILE A 260 24.97 41.69 -6.91
N LYS A 261 26.25 41.30 -7.05
CA LYS A 261 27.27 42.15 -7.68
C LYS A 261 26.98 42.45 -9.14
N GLN A 262 26.42 41.48 -9.87
CA GLN A 262 26.11 41.64 -11.29
C GLN A 262 24.90 42.58 -11.52
N ASN A 263 23.95 42.59 -10.58
CA ASN A 263 22.74 43.40 -10.69
C ASN A 263 22.83 44.73 -9.92
N GLU A 264 23.94 45.01 -9.22
CA GLU A 264 24.16 46.22 -8.42
C GLU A 264 24.01 47.54 -9.21
N SER A 265 24.17 47.52 -10.53
CA SER A 265 23.98 48.69 -11.41
C SER A 265 22.54 48.94 -11.86
N GLU A 266 21.65 47.95 -11.69
CA GLU A 266 20.23 48.02 -12.08
C GLU A 266 19.28 48.13 -10.85
N MET A 267 19.84 48.16 -9.64
CA MET A 267 19.17 48.09 -8.33
C MET A 267 19.35 49.37 -7.51
#